data_AF-A0A176Z7K7-F1
#
_entry.id   AF-A0A176Z7K7-F1
#
_cell.length_a   1.000
_cell.length_b   1.000
_cell.length_c   1.000
_cell.angle_alpha   90.00
_cell.angle_beta   90.00
_cell.angle_gamma   90.00
#
_symmetry.space_group_name_H-M   'P 1'
#
loop_
_entity.id
_entity.type
_entity.pdbx_description
1 polymer ?
#
loop_
_entity_poly.entity_id
_entity_poly.type
_entity_poly.pdbx_seq_one_letter_code
_entity_poly.pdbx_strand_id
1 'polypeptide(L)'
;MTENSVRASRDWLGSTRANLLAWWLPQAGIIAGLFVPTGVRTTIWIISLTWMGMACILNAQRCGRTHCRYTGPYYLALILPVLVLGTVGASTGLAEWIALGVLIVVGGRLLWWATERAWGTFQ
;
A
#
# COMPACT_ATOMS: atom_id res chain seq x y z
N MET A 1 -32.66 -2.97 3.21
CA MET A 1 -31.22 -2.64 3.22
C MET A 1 -30.85 -2.12 1.85
N THR A 2 -30.35 -0.90 1.74
CA THR A 2 -29.90 -0.33 0.46
C THR A 2 -28.58 -0.96 0.05
N GLU A 3 -28.30 -1.04 -1.25
CA GLU A 3 -27.05 -1.62 -1.80
C GLU A 3 -25.79 -0.99 -1.16
N ASN A 4 -25.85 0.30 -0.84
CA ASN A 4 -24.82 1.05 -0.13
C ASN A 4 -24.55 0.52 1.29
N SER A 5 -25.60 0.14 2.03
CA SER A 5 -25.44 -0.40 3.40
C SER A 5 -24.79 -1.79 3.40
N VAL A 6 -25.09 -2.62 2.40
CA VAL A 6 -24.45 -3.93 2.23
C VAL A 6 -22.98 -3.76 1.84
N ARG A 7 -22.68 -2.84 0.93
CA ARG A 7 -21.31 -2.53 0.50
C ARG A 7 -20.44 -2.01 1.64
N ALA A 8 -20.97 -1.10 2.46
CA ALA A 8 -20.30 -0.60 3.65
C ALA A 8 -20.00 -1.70 4.67
N SER A 9 -20.91 -2.68 4.84
CA SER A 9 -20.67 -3.83 5.73
C SER A 9 -19.55 -4.77 5.23
N ARG A 10 -19.35 -4.84 3.91
CA ARG A 10 -18.33 -5.67 3.26
C ARG A 10 -16.98 -4.95 3.11
N ASP A 11 -16.95 -3.63 3.33
CA ASP A 11 -15.72 -2.84 3.36
C ASP A 11 -14.97 -3.10 4.67
N TRP A 12 -14.15 -4.15 4.66
CA TRP A 12 -13.34 -4.54 5.80
C TRP A 12 -12.35 -3.43 6.19
N LEU A 13 -11.75 -2.77 5.20
CA LEU A 13 -10.79 -1.67 5.40
C LEU A 13 -11.45 -0.38 5.91
N GLY A 14 -12.78 -0.26 5.83
CA GLY A 14 -13.53 0.85 6.41
C GLY A 14 -13.58 0.82 7.94
N SER A 15 -13.30 -0.33 8.58
CA SER A 15 -13.25 -0.44 10.04
C SER A 15 -11.97 0.17 10.62
N THR A 16 -12.05 0.88 11.75
CA THR A 16 -10.90 1.56 12.37
C THR A 16 -9.75 0.59 12.68
N ARG A 17 -10.06 -0.63 13.12
CA ARG A 17 -9.04 -1.66 13.44
C ARG A 17 -8.35 -2.20 12.20
N ALA A 18 -9.11 -2.54 11.15
CA ALA A 18 -8.51 -3.00 9.90
C ALA A 18 -7.72 -1.88 9.23
N ASN A 19 -8.21 -0.64 9.30
CA ASN A 19 -7.50 0.53 8.80
C ASN A 19 -6.15 0.69 9.53
N LEU A 20 -6.12 0.52 10.86
CA LEU A 20 -4.89 0.57 11.63
C LEU A 20 -3.89 -0.53 11.24
N LEU A 21 -4.35 -1.78 11.10
CA LEU A 21 -3.50 -2.91 10.75
C LEU A 21 -3.06 -2.92 9.27
N ALA A 22 -3.90 -2.44 8.36
CA ALA A 22 -3.62 -2.45 6.92
C ALA A 22 -2.77 -1.25 6.47
N TRP A 23 -2.77 -0.13 7.22
CA TRP A 23 -2.12 1.09 6.78
C TRP A 23 -1.07 1.62 7.74
N TRP A 24 -1.37 1.73 9.04
CA TRP A 24 -0.44 2.31 10.00
C TRP A 24 0.73 1.35 10.30
N LEU A 25 0.45 0.06 10.48
CA LEU A 25 1.48 -0.93 10.76
C LEU A 25 2.51 -1.06 9.60
N PRO A 26 2.10 -1.20 8.32
CA PRO A 26 3.04 -1.22 7.20
C PRO A 26 3.82 0.09 7.02
N GLN A 27 3.19 1.25 7.20
CA GLN A 27 3.88 2.54 7.09
C GLN A 27 4.92 2.72 8.20
N ALA A 28 4.59 2.31 9.43
CA ALA A 28 5.56 2.27 10.52
C ALA A 28 6.71 1.33 10.19
N GLY A 29 6.45 0.16 9.59
CA GLY A 29 7.47 -0.76 9.10
C GLY A 29 8.40 -0.12 8.04
N ILE A 30 7.84 0.58 7.06
CA ILE A 30 8.61 1.29 6.02
C ILE A 30 9.53 2.34 6.66
N ILE A 31 9.01 3.16 7.58
CA ILE A 31 9.78 4.19 8.29
C ILE A 31 10.87 3.56 9.16
N ALA A 32 10.52 2.56 9.98
CA ALA A 32 11.48 1.85 10.83
C ALA A 32 12.58 1.17 10.00
N GLY A 33 12.22 0.66 8.82
CA GLY A 33 13.15 0.06 7.86
C GLY A 33 14.30 0.99 7.47
N LEU A 34 14.12 2.32 7.49
CA LEU A 34 15.18 3.28 7.15
C LEU A 34 16.34 3.28 8.16
N PHE A 35 16.13 2.77 9.37
CA PHE A 35 17.12 2.77 10.45
C PHE A 35 17.85 1.43 10.63
N VAL A 36 17.51 0.42 9.82
CA VAL A 36 18.10 -0.92 9.87
C VAL A 36 18.93 -1.20 8.61
N PRO A 37 19.81 -2.23 8.63
CA PRO A 37 20.60 -2.63 7.47
C PRO A 37 19.75 -2.97 6.25
N THR A 38 20.30 -2.74 5.05
CA THR A 38 19.62 -2.88 3.76
C THR A 38 18.90 -4.21 3.58
N GLY A 39 19.51 -5.33 3.98
CA GLY A 39 18.87 -6.65 3.87
C GLY A 39 17.57 -6.73 4.67
N VAL A 40 17.60 -6.31 5.93
CA VAL A 40 16.42 -6.30 6.82
C VAL A 40 15.37 -5.29 6.33
N ARG A 41 15.81 -4.09 5.90
CA ARG A 41 14.95 -3.06 5.31
C ARG A 41 14.16 -3.61 4.11
N THR A 42 14.86 -4.28 3.20
CA THR A 42 14.27 -4.87 1.98
C THR A 42 13.17 -5.85 2.36
N THR A 43 13.42 -6.77 3.30
CA THR A 43 12.41 -7.73 3.76
C THR A 43 11.19 -7.05 4.38
N ILE A 44 11.40 -6.06 5.27
CA ILE A 44 10.31 -5.31 5.92
C ILE A 44 9.44 -4.61 4.88
N TRP A 45 10.06 -3.97 3.88
CA TRP A 45 9.36 -3.22 2.85
C TRP A 45 8.56 -4.14 1.94
N ILE A 46 9.10 -5.30 1.54
CA ILE A 46 8.39 -6.30 0.74
C ILE A 46 7.17 -6.83 1.49
N ILE A 47 7.32 -7.20 2.77
CA ILE A 47 6.20 -7.70 3.59
C ILE A 47 5.11 -6.61 3.70
N SER A 48 5.52 -5.37 3.97
CA SER A 48 4.62 -4.22 4.10
C SER A 48 3.82 -3.98 2.82
N LEU A 49 4.51 -3.91 1.67
CA LEU A 49 3.89 -3.70 0.36
C LEU A 49 2.99 -4.87 -0.05
N THR A 50 3.41 -6.10 0.22
CA THR A 50 2.62 -7.31 -0.05
C THR A 50 1.31 -7.27 0.75
N TRP A 51 1.40 -6.97 2.05
CA TRP A 51 0.23 -6.88 2.92
C TRP A 51 -0.74 -5.77 2.47
N MET A 52 -0.23 -4.56 2.24
CA MET A 52 -1.03 -3.42 1.77
C MET A 52 -1.69 -3.73 0.42
N GLY A 53 -0.94 -4.29 -0.52
CA GLY A 53 -1.41 -4.67 -1.86
C GLY A 53 -2.51 -5.72 -1.81
N MET A 54 -2.27 -6.81 -1.07
CA MET A 54 -3.25 -7.89 -0.89
C MET A 54 -4.50 -7.43 -0.16
N ALA A 55 -4.36 -6.62 0.90
CA ALA A 55 -5.50 -6.07 1.61
C ALA A 55 -6.39 -5.22 0.69
N CYS A 56 -5.79 -4.40 -0.18
CA CYS A 56 -6.53 -3.63 -1.18
C CYS A 56 -7.24 -4.53 -2.20
N ILE A 57 -6.56 -5.52 -2.78
CA ILE A 57 -7.17 -6.42 -3.78
C ILE A 57 -8.34 -7.19 -3.18
N LEU A 58 -8.15 -7.78 -2.00
CA LEU A 58 -9.20 -8.53 -1.31
C LEU A 58 -10.38 -7.62 -0.91
N ASN A 59 -10.12 -6.37 -0.52
CA ASN A 59 -11.19 -5.42 -0.24
C ASN A 59 -11.94 -5.03 -1.51
N ALA A 60 -11.24 -4.76 -2.61
CA ALA A 60 -11.84 -4.45 -3.91
C ALA A 60 -12.75 -5.58 -4.41
N GLN A 61 -12.35 -6.84 -4.20
CA GLN A 61 -13.16 -8.01 -4.54
C GLN A 61 -14.46 -8.13 -3.71
N ARG A 62 -14.46 -7.61 -2.47
CA ARG A 62 -15.63 -7.67 -1.58
C ARG A 62 -16.58 -6.48 -1.68
N CYS A 63 -16.03 -5.27 -1.83
CA CYS A 63 -16.79 -4.02 -1.74
C CYS A 63 -16.81 -3.19 -3.05
N GLY A 64 -16.02 -3.55 -4.07
CA GLY A 64 -16.00 -2.84 -5.35
C GLY A 64 -15.34 -1.45 -5.30
N ARG A 65 -14.57 -1.11 -4.26
CA ARG A 65 -13.88 0.19 -4.20
C ARG A 65 -12.88 0.37 -5.35
N THR A 66 -13.03 1.50 -6.06
CA THR A 66 -12.20 1.91 -7.19
C THR A 66 -10.74 2.03 -6.81
N HIS A 67 -10.46 2.80 -5.75
CA HIS A 67 -9.09 3.05 -5.32
C HIS A 67 -8.37 1.74 -5.00
N CYS A 68 -9.02 0.83 -4.27
CA CYS A 68 -8.42 -0.44 -3.87
C CYS A 68 -8.02 -1.30 -5.09
N ARG A 69 -8.75 -1.18 -6.21
CA ARG A 69 -8.47 -1.91 -7.45
C ARG A 69 -7.20 -1.42 -8.15
N TYR A 70 -6.82 -0.16 -7.97
CA TYR A 70 -5.59 0.42 -8.54
C TYR A 70 -4.43 0.47 -7.55
N THR A 71 -4.69 0.82 -6.28
CA THR A 71 -3.66 0.90 -5.24
C THR A 71 -3.09 -0.47 -4.90
N GLY A 72 -3.90 -1.54 -4.99
CA GLY A 72 -3.45 -2.91 -4.76
C GLY A 72 -2.31 -3.34 -5.70
N PRO A 73 -2.55 -3.38 -7.02
CA PRO A 73 -1.51 -3.65 -8.02
C PRO A 73 -0.32 -2.69 -7.94
N TYR A 74 -0.57 -1.41 -7.65
CA TYR A 74 0.49 -0.41 -7.46
C TYR A 74 1.47 -0.78 -6.34
N TYR A 75 0.98 -1.15 -5.14
CA TYR A 75 1.87 -1.56 -4.05
C TYR A 75 2.65 -2.83 -4.38
N LEU A 76 2.01 -3.80 -5.04
CA LEU A 76 2.70 -5.02 -5.48
C LEU A 76 3.76 -4.74 -6.54
N ALA A 77 3.51 -3.82 -7.48
CA ALA A 77 4.48 -3.42 -8.49
C ALA A 77 5.72 -2.75 -7.86
N LEU A 78 5.55 -2.00 -6.77
CA LEU A 78 6.65 -1.38 -6.04
C LEU A 78 7.56 -2.35 -5.29
N ILE A 79 7.20 -3.64 -5.20
CA ILE A 79 8.12 -4.69 -4.72
C ILE A 79 9.34 -4.81 -5.66
N LEU A 80 9.17 -4.61 -6.97
CA LEU A 80 10.25 -4.70 -7.94
C LEU A 80 11.36 -3.67 -7.69
N PRO A 81 11.09 -2.35 -7.61
CA PRO A 81 12.14 -1.39 -7.28
C PRO A 81 12.73 -1.60 -5.88
N VAL A 82 11.98 -2.12 -4.90
CA VAL A 82 12.54 -2.51 -3.59
C VAL A 82 13.54 -3.65 -3.73
N LEU A 83 13.23 -4.68 -4.52
CA LEU A 83 14.15 -5.79 -4.80
C LEU A 83 15.41 -5.31 -5.52
N VAL A 84 15.26 -4.48 -6.55
CA VAL A 84 16.39 -3.90 -7.28
C VAL A 84 17.27 -3.09 -6.33
N LEU A 85 16.68 -2.19 -5.53
CA LEU A 85 17.42 -1.36 -4.60
C LEU A 85 18.09 -2.18 -3.48
N GLY A 86 17.46 -3.28 -3.05
CA GLY A 86 18.01 -4.23 -2.10
C GLY A 86 19.22 -5.00 -2.64
N THR A 87 19.22 -5.38 -3.92
CA THR A 87 20.31 -6.15 -4.55
C THR A 87 21.51 -5.27 -4.92
N VAL A 88 21.27 -4.06 -5.43
CA VAL A 88 22.34 -3.07 -5.69
C VAL A 88 22.71 -2.26 -4.44
N GLY A 89 22.15 -2.62 -3.28
CA GLY A 89 22.17 -1.84 -2.05
C GLY A 89 23.54 -1.39 -1.54
N ALA A 90 24.62 -2.08 -1.91
CA ALA A 90 25.99 -1.67 -1.54
C ALA A 90 26.45 -0.38 -2.25
N SER A 91 25.84 -0.02 -3.39
CA SER A 91 26.16 1.18 -4.18
C SER A 91 25.10 2.27 -4.11
N THR A 92 24.02 2.08 -3.33
CA THR A 92 22.92 3.05 -3.22
C THR A 92 22.82 3.63 -1.82
N GLY A 93 22.61 4.94 -1.74
CA GLY A 93 22.51 5.68 -0.50
C GLY A 93 21.12 5.61 0.16
N LEU A 94 21.01 6.26 1.32
CA LEU A 94 19.73 6.41 2.03
C LEU A 94 18.72 7.26 1.24
N ALA A 95 19.19 8.16 0.36
CA ALA A 95 18.34 9.06 -0.41
C ALA A 95 17.42 8.30 -1.38
N GLU A 96 17.92 7.24 -2.00
CA GLU A 96 17.18 6.38 -2.94
C GLU A 96 16.07 5.62 -2.21
N TRP A 97 16.36 5.14 -1.00
CA TRP A 97 15.35 4.53 -0.13
C TRP A 97 14.30 5.55 0.28
N ILE A 98 14.69 6.76 0.69
CA ILE A 98 13.74 7.83 1.04
C ILE A 98 12.87 8.18 -0.17
N ALA A 99 13.46 8.36 -1.35
CA ALA A 99 12.73 8.66 -2.58
C ALA A 99 11.71 7.56 -2.91
N LEU A 100 12.08 6.29 -2.76
CA LEU A 100 11.17 5.16 -2.96
C LEU A 100 10.07 5.12 -1.88
N GLY A 101 10.39 5.42 -0.62
CA GLY A 101 9.41 5.54 0.45
C GLY A 101 8.39 6.65 0.20
N VAL A 102 8.86 7.82 -0.25
CA VAL A 102 8.01 8.95 -0.67
C VAL A 102 7.13 8.53 -1.85
N LEU A 103 7.70 7.86 -2.85
CA LEU A 103 6.93 7.34 -3.98
C LEU A 103 5.80 6.43 -3.51
N ILE A 104 6.09 5.43 -2.67
CA ILE A 104 5.09 4.49 -2.12
C ILE A 104 3.94 5.25 -1.44
N VAL A 105 4.27 6.17 -0.52
CA VAL A 105 3.25 6.86 0.29
C VAL A 105 2.48 7.87 -0.54
N VAL A 106 3.17 8.75 -1.26
CA VAL A 106 2.54 9.83 -2.03
C VAL A 106 1.78 9.27 -3.22
N GLY A 107 2.36 8.32 -3.97
CA GLY A 107 1.68 7.70 -5.10
C GLY A 107 0.44 6.91 -4.68
N GLY A 108 0.49 6.21 -3.54
CA GLY A 108 -0.71 5.57 -2.97
C GLY A 108 -1.82 6.57 -2.63
N ARG A 109 -1.46 7.72 -2.04
CA ARG A 109 -2.42 8.81 -1.72
C ARG A 109 -2.97 9.49 -2.98
N LEU A 110 -2.13 9.70 -3.99
CA LEU A 110 -2.54 10.28 -5.27
C LEU A 110 -3.48 9.35 -6.02
N LEU A 111 -3.19 8.04 -6.07
CA LEU A 111 -4.10 7.07 -6.67
C LEU A 111 -5.44 7.02 -5.95
N TRP A 112 -5.42 7.02 -4.61
CA TRP A 112 -6.64 7.11 -3.82
C TRP A 112 -7.47 8.35 -4.19
N TRP A 113 -6.86 9.54 -4.12
CA TRP A 113 -7.52 10.80 -4.43
C TRP A 113 -8.04 10.85 -5.86
N ALA A 114 -7.21 10.50 -6.85
CA ALA A 114 -7.55 10.60 -8.26
C ALA A 114 -8.67 9.63 -8.64
N THR A 115 -8.62 8.39 -8.15
CA THR A 115 -9.62 7.37 -8.50
C THR A 115 -10.96 7.62 -7.83
N GLU A 116 -10.99 8.10 -6.58
CA GLU A 116 -12.24 8.51 -5.94
C GLU A 116 -12.82 9.77 -6.59
N ARG A 117 -11.98 10.75 -6.97
CA ARG A 117 -12.42 11.97 -7.64
C ARG A 117 -12.96 11.72 -9.05
N ALA A 118 -12.35 10.80 -9.79
CA ALA A 118 -12.70 10.50 -11.17
C ALA A 118 -13.88 9.51 -11.30
N TRP A 119 -13.97 8.50 -10.43
CA TRP A 119 -14.89 7.38 -10.61
C TRP A 119 -15.76 7.03 -9.40
N GLY A 120 -15.60 7.67 -8.23
CA GLY A 120 -16.38 7.34 -7.05
C GLY A 120 -16.15 5.89 -6.60
N THR A 121 -17.18 5.05 -6.51
CA THR A 121 -17.08 3.59 -6.27
C THR A 121 -17.56 2.82 -7.49
N PHE A 122 -16.83 1.77 -7.92
CA PHE A 122 -17.24 0.95 -9.08
C PHE A 122 -18.42 0.10 -8.64
N GLN A 123 -19.56 0.21 -9.33
CA GLN A 123 -20.74 -0.61 -9.04
C GLN A 123 -20.48 -2.07 -9.38
#